data_AF-A0A9D9YIA8-F1
#
_entry.id   AF-A0A9D9YIA8-F1
#
_cell.length_a   1.000
_cell.length_b   1.000
_cell.length_c   1.000
_cell.angle_alpha   90.00
_cell.angle_beta   90.00
_cell.angle_gamma   90.00
#
_symmetry.space_group_name_H-M   'P 1'
#
loop_
_entity.id
_entity.type
_entity.pdbx_description
1 polymer ?
#
loop_
_entity_poly.entity_id
_entity_poly.type
_entity_poly.pdbx_seq_one_letter_code
_entity_poly.pdbx_strand_id
1 'polypeptide(L)'
;MKKSTKHILTGALIINILFPISSFAEGTTSTTVAIPASGKFCAKFNEISTKLQNQINEAEAKKKANEIKNESKLAEKESSVDAKKAEGRILADDKRIKNFDKANTKAKTDTQKLAVEVYKKSMTEAVATRRTAVDTATKTYRDAVVVLMNTKSTDIDTAIVTFKNTVTKATEKANTDCANKVASKTVSTEFNKAIKDARVALTNSKKTFAKTTEMKALKSTRDTAFKKAESDFKSATDKARADLLMAMK
;
A
#
# COMPACT_ATOMS: atom_id res chain seq x y z
N MET A 1 0.18 21.87 20.22
CA MET A 1 -0.27 21.80 18.81
C MET A 1 -1.06 20.51 18.62
N LYS A 2 -2.35 20.65 18.27
CA LYS A 2 -3.32 19.54 18.16
C LYS A 2 -2.81 18.47 17.19
N LYS A 3 -2.68 17.24 17.68
CA LYS A 3 -2.33 16.05 16.90
C LYS A 3 -3.44 15.74 15.89
N SER A 4 -3.26 16.15 14.64
CA SER A 4 -4.02 15.60 13.51
C SER A 4 -3.30 14.33 13.02
N THR A 5 -3.58 13.22 13.70
CA THR A 5 -3.16 11.87 13.27
C THR A 5 -4.38 11.03 13.00
N LYS A 6 -5.07 11.30 11.90
CA LYS A 6 -5.94 10.31 11.25
C LYS A 6 -5.86 10.59 9.76
N HIS A 7 -5.18 9.69 9.05
CA HIS A 7 -5.51 9.18 7.71
C HIS A 7 -4.36 8.25 7.29
N ILE A 8 -4.28 7.12 8.00
CA ILE A 8 -3.66 5.93 7.42
C ILE A 8 -4.57 5.58 6.25
N LEU A 9 -4.13 5.86 5.03
CA LEU A 9 -4.78 5.35 3.84
C LEU A 9 -4.49 3.85 3.81
N THR A 10 -5.27 3.09 4.57
CA THR A 10 -5.63 1.73 4.21
C THR A 10 -6.40 1.87 2.90
N GLY A 11 -5.66 1.97 1.80
CA GLY A 11 -6.20 1.85 0.45
C GLY A 11 -6.67 0.41 0.26
N ALA A 12 -7.82 0.09 0.86
CA ALA A 12 -8.60 -1.05 0.48
C ALA A 12 -8.99 -0.79 -0.97
N LEU A 13 -8.21 -1.37 -1.89
CA LEU A 13 -8.50 -1.43 -3.30
C LEU A 13 -9.68 -2.41 -3.46
N ILE A 14 -10.86 -2.01 -2.99
CA ILE A 14 -12.12 -2.67 -3.27
C ILE A 14 -12.48 -2.23 -4.69
N ILE A 15 -11.86 -2.89 -5.66
CA ILE A 15 -12.37 -2.90 -7.03
C ILE A 15 -13.66 -3.73 -6.96
N ASN A 16 -14.75 -3.03 -6.63
CA ASN A 16 -16.10 -3.57 -6.68
C ASN A 16 -16.50 -3.61 -8.16
N ILE A 17 -16.02 -4.64 -8.87
CA ILE A 17 -16.57 -4.99 -10.17
C ILE A 17 -17.89 -5.70 -9.88
N LEU A 18 -18.91 -4.90 -9.60
CA LEU A 18 -20.31 -5.31 -9.63
C LEU A 18 -20.70 -5.47 -11.09
N PHE A 19 -20.50 -6.67 -11.63
CA PHE A 19 -21.28 -7.08 -12.80
C PHE A 19 -22.64 -7.54 -12.30
N PRO A 20 -23.75 -6.99 -12.84
CA PRO A 20 -25.08 -7.43 -12.46
C PRO A 20 -25.23 -8.93 -12.76
N ILE A 21 -25.51 -9.70 -11.71
CA ILE A 21 -25.82 -11.13 -11.82
C ILE A 21 -27.27 -11.20 -12.29
N SER A 22 -27.49 -11.36 -13.59
CA SER A 22 -28.80 -11.73 -14.10
C SER A 22 -29.07 -13.19 -13.71
N SER A 23 -29.80 -13.37 -12.60
CA SER A 23 -30.33 -14.67 -12.19
C SER A 23 -31.36 -15.14 -13.22
N PHE A 24 -31.02 -16.15 -14.01
CA PHE A 24 -31.99 -16.86 -14.84
C PHE A 24 -32.46 -18.10 -14.09
N ALA A 25 -33.75 -18.11 -13.72
CA ALA A 25 -34.42 -19.23 -13.08
C ALA A 25 -34.43 -20.47 -13.99
N GLU A 26 -34.19 -21.65 -13.40
CA GLU A 26 -34.29 -22.96 -14.04
C GLU A 26 -35.73 -23.47 -13.98
N GLY A 27 -36.32 -23.69 -15.14
CA GLY A 27 -37.49 -24.54 -15.31
C GLY A 27 -37.05 -25.84 -15.97
N THR A 28 -37.12 -26.94 -15.23
CA THR A 28 -36.92 -28.31 -15.72
C THR A 28 -38.14 -28.76 -16.52
N THR A 29 -37.91 -29.29 -17.72
CA THR A 29 -38.64 -30.45 -18.28
C THR A 29 -37.87 -31.01 -19.47
N SER A 30 -37.61 -32.31 -19.41
CA SER A 30 -36.94 -33.09 -20.44
C SER A 30 -37.98 -33.63 -21.42
N THR A 31 -37.81 -33.40 -22.72
CA THR A 31 -38.38 -34.27 -23.75
C THR A 31 -37.53 -34.18 -25.01
N THR A 32 -37.12 -35.36 -25.48
CA THR A 32 -36.35 -35.63 -26.69
C THR A 32 -37.13 -35.24 -27.95
N VAL A 33 -36.68 -34.20 -28.64
CA VAL A 33 -37.05 -33.88 -30.02
C VAL A 33 -35.80 -33.35 -30.72
N ALA A 34 -35.53 -33.79 -31.95
CA ALA A 34 -34.44 -33.27 -32.78
C ALA A 34 -34.60 -31.75 -32.94
N ILE A 35 -33.69 -30.97 -32.35
CA ILE A 35 -33.75 -29.50 -32.34
C ILE A 35 -32.93 -28.96 -33.52
N PRO A 36 -33.48 -28.03 -34.33
CA PRO A 36 -32.71 -27.36 -35.36
C PRO A 36 -31.54 -26.58 -34.75
N ALA A 37 -30.45 -26.56 -35.51
CA ALA A 37 -29.17 -25.97 -35.16
C ALA A 37 -29.28 -24.54 -34.61
N SER A 38 -28.43 -24.25 -33.61
CA SER A 38 -28.15 -22.92 -33.03
C SER A 38 -29.27 -22.29 -32.18
N GLY A 39 -29.37 -22.72 -30.91
CA GLY A 39 -30.10 -21.91 -29.92
C GLY A 39 -29.46 -20.52 -29.74
N LYS A 40 -30.28 -19.55 -29.30
CA LYS A 40 -29.96 -18.11 -29.21
C LYS A 40 -28.61 -17.75 -28.57
N PHE A 41 -28.07 -18.58 -27.67
CA PHE A 41 -26.76 -18.36 -27.05
C PHE A 41 -25.59 -18.57 -28.03
N CYS A 42 -25.55 -19.70 -28.73
CA CYS A 42 -24.49 -19.99 -29.69
C CYS A 42 -24.44 -18.97 -30.82
N ALA A 43 -25.61 -18.50 -31.29
CA ALA A 43 -25.71 -17.44 -32.30
C ALA A 43 -25.13 -16.09 -31.84
N LYS A 44 -25.13 -15.82 -30.53
CA LYS A 44 -24.63 -14.56 -29.93
C LYS A 44 -23.28 -14.72 -29.24
N PHE A 45 -22.68 -15.90 -29.28
CA PHE A 45 -21.55 -16.21 -28.43
C PHE A 45 -20.31 -15.35 -28.73
N ASN A 46 -20.06 -15.06 -30.01
CA ASN A 46 -18.95 -14.18 -30.42
C ASN A 46 -19.08 -12.76 -29.84
N GLU A 47 -20.30 -12.21 -29.82
CA GLU A 47 -20.57 -10.90 -29.21
C GLU A 47 -20.34 -10.94 -27.69
N ILE A 48 -20.84 -11.99 -27.03
CA ILE A 48 -20.66 -12.21 -25.58
C ILE A 48 -19.17 -12.31 -25.23
N SER A 49 -18.41 -13.10 -25.98
CA SER A 49 -16.98 -13.32 -25.76
C SER A 49 -16.19 -12.03 -25.98
N THR A 50 -16.45 -11.30 -27.08
CA THR A 50 -15.81 -10.01 -27.38
C THR A 50 -16.07 -9.00 -26.27
N LYS A 51 -17.33 -8.88 -25.82
CA LYS A 51 -17.70 -7.98 -24.72
C LYS A 51 -16.97 -8.34 -23.43
N LEU A 52 -16.86 -9.63 -23.11
CA LEU A 52 -16.14 -10.09 -21.94
C LEU A 52 -14.64 -9.77 -22.02
N GLN A 53 -14.01 -9.96 -23.19
CA GLN A 53 -12.60 -9.61 -23.40
C GLN A 53 -12.36 -8.10 -23.25
N ASN A 54 -13.23 -7.26 -23.82
CA ASN A 54 -13.14 -5.80 -23.67
C ASN A 54 -13.24 -5.38 -22.20
N GLN A 55 -14.18 -5.95 -21.45
CA GLN A 55 -14.32 -5.69 -20.01
C GLN A 55 -13.07 -6.08 -19.21
N ILE A 56 -12.40 -7.16 -19.59
CA ILE A 56 -11.14 -7.59 -18.96
C ILE A 56 -10.05 -6.55 -19.24
N ASN A 57 -9.88 -6.15 -20.50
CA ASN A 57 -8.85 -5.20 -20.91
C ASN A 57 -9.06 -3.82 -20.24
N GLU A 58 -10.30 -3.33 -20.19
CA GLU A 58 -10.65 -2.09 -19.48
C GLU A 58 -10.34 -2.17 -17.98
N ALA A 59 -10.65 -3.32 -17.34
CA ALA A 59 -10.36 -3.52 -15.93
C ALA A 59 -8.85 -3.55 -15.66
N GLU A 60 -8.05 -4.16 -16.54
CA GLU A 60 -6.57 -4.15 -16.47
C GLU A 60 -6.00 -2.73 -16.63
N ALA A 61 -6.47 -1.97 -17.63
CA ALA A 61 -6.06 -0.58 -17.84
C ALA A 61 -6.39 0.28 -16.61
N LYS A 62 -7.60 0.12 -16.05
CA LYS A 62 -8.01 0.83 -14.84
C LYS A 62 -7.18 0.43 -13.61
N LYS A 63 -6.78 -0.84 -13.47
CA LYS A 63 -5.85 -1.27 -12.41
C LYS A 63 -4.53 -0.51 -12.53
N LYS A 64 -3.88 -0.55 -13.71
CA LYS A 64 -2.58 0.11 -13.93
C LYS A 64 -2.65 1.61 -13.67
N ALA A 65 -3.69 2.29 -14.15
CA ALA A 65 -3.91 3.70 -13.88
C ALA A 65 -4.05 4.01 -12.38
N ASN A 66 -4.74 3.14 -11.64
CA ASN A 66 -4.88 3.28 -10.19
C ASN A 66 -3.55 3.04 -9.44
N GLU A 67 -2.71 2.12 -9.90
CA GLU A 67 -1.38 1.87 -9.32
C GLU A 67 -0.49 3.11 -9.45
N ILE A 68 -0.36 3.64 -10.67
CA ILE A 68 0.38 4.89 -10.95
C ILE A 68 -0.12 6.04 -10.08
N LYS A 69 -1.45 6.22 -10.00
CA LYS A 69 -2.06 7.27 -9.17
C LYS A 69 -1.75 7.10 -7.68
N ASN A 70 -1.73 5.87 -7.18
CA ASN A 70 -1.44 5.60 -5.78
C ASN A 70 0.05 5.82 -5.46
N GLU A 71 0.94 5.45 -6.38
CA GLU A 71 2.38 5.71 -6.28
C GLU A 71 2.69 7.21 -6.25
N SER A 72 2.10 8.00 -7.16
CA SER A 72 2.24 9.47 -7.16
C SER A 72 1.79 10.08 -5.83
N LYS A 73 0.61 9.68 -5.35
CA LYS A 73 0.06 10.16 -4.07
C LYS A 73 0.92 9.78 -2.88
N LEU A 74 1.57 8.62 -2.92
CA LEU A 74 2.49 8.20 -1.86
C LEU A 74 3.74 9.08 -1.88
N ALA A 75 4.36 9.25 -3.05
CA ALA A 75 5.55 10.09 -3.23
C ALA A 75 5.29 11.55 -2.81
N GLU A 76 4.16 12.14 -3.21
CA GLU A 76 3.76 13.49 -2.81
C GLU A 76 3.65 13.64 -1.29
N LYS A 77 3.03 12.66 -0.62
CA LYS A 77 2.88 12.66 0.84
C LYS A 77 4.22 12.54 1.55
N GLU A 78 5.09 11.66 1.07
CA GLU A 78 6.42 11.47 1.63
C GLU A 78 7.27 12.74 1.50
N SER A 79 7.26 13.35 0.31
CA SER A 79 7.91 14.63 0.05
C SER A 79 7.38 15.75 0.96
N SER A 80 6.06 15.87 1.11
CA SER A 80 5.46 16.87 2.01
C SER A 80 5.85 16.67 3.47
N VAL A 81 5.90 15.42 3.94
CA VAL A 81 6.33 15.09 5.30
C VAL A 81 7.81 15.39 5.50
N ASP A 82 8.65 15.10 4.52
CA ASP A 82 10.09 15.38 4.58
C ASP A 82 10.38 16.88 4.57
N ALA A 83 9.66 17.66 3.76
CA ALA A 83 9.76 19.12 3.77
C ALA A 83 9.43 19.70 5.16
N LYS A 84 8.30 19.28 5.75
CA LYS A 84 7.91 19.71 7.11
C LYS A 84 8.91 19.29 8.18
N LYS A 85 9.50 18.09 8.04
CA LYS A 85 10.55 17.61 8.94
C LYS A 85 11.81 18.47 8.81
N ALA A 86 12.21 18.84 7.60
CA ALA A 86 13.37 19.70 7.34
C ALA A 86 13.15 21.11 7.92
N GLU A 87 11.97 21.71 7.69
CA GLU A 87 11.60 23.00 8.27
C GLU A 87 11.63 22.97 9.81
N GLY A 88 11.02 21.95 10.42
CA GLY A 88 11.04 21.77 11.87
C GLY A 88 12.46 21.59 12.45
N ARG A 89 13.38 21.00 11.67
CA ARG A 89 14.79 20.87 12.05
C ARG A 89 15.49 22.22 12.07
N ILE A 90 15.28 23.06 11.05
CA ILE A 90 15.85 24.42 10.97
C ILE A 90 15.41 25.24 12.18
N LEU A 91 14.10 25.29 12.46
CA LEU A 91 13.57 26.05 13.60
C LEU A 91 14.12 25.57 14.95
N ALA A 92 14.28 24.25 15.11
CA ALA A 92 14.85 23.66 16.32
C ALA A 92 16.36 23.95 16.46
N ASP A 93 17.09 24.02 15.35
CA ASP A 93 18.51 24.34 15.31
C ASP A 93 18.75 25.81 15.65
N ASP A 94 18.00 26.73 15.06
CA ASP A 94 18.06 28.16 15.36
C ASP A 94 17.81 28.44 16.84
N LYS A 95 16.79 27.79 17.42
CA LYS A 95 16.50 27.95 18.85
C LYS A 95 17.64 27.41 19.72
N ARG A 96 18.28 26.32 19.29
CA ARG A 96 19.39 25.72 20.04
C ARG A 96 20.64 26.59 19.96
N ILE A 97 20.98 27.13 18.80
CA ILE A 97 22.09 28.08 18.61
C ILE A 97 21.89 29.30 19.54
N LYS A 98 20.71 29.90 19.52
CA LYS A 98 20.38 31.02 20.43
C LYS A 98 20.53 30.68 21.92
N ASN A 99 20.24 29.43 22.31
CA ASN A 99 20.43 28.98 23.69
C ASN A 99 21.92 28.78 24.02
N PHE A 100 22.72 28.31 23.06
CA PHE A 100 24.16 28.20 23.21
C PHE A 100 24.81 29.58 23.37
N ASP A 101 24.38 30.58 22.60
CA ASP A 101 24.88 31.96 22.73
C ASP A 101 24.58 32.52 24.12
N LYS A 102 23.36 32.30 24.63
CA LYS A 102 22.98 32.70 26.00
C LYS A 102 23.79 31.99 27.09
N ALA A 103 24.20 30.75 26.87
CA ALA A 103 25.08 30.04 27.81
C ALA A 103 26.50 30.65 27.77
N ASN A 104 26.99 30.96 26.56
CA ASN A 104 28.30 31.55 26.37
C ASN A 104 28.43 32.94 27.02
N THR A 105 27.39 33.79 26.93
CA THR A 105 27.41 35.12 27.57
C THR A 105 27.36 35.06 29.10
N LYS A 106 26.92 33.94 29.67
CA LYS A 106 26.91 33.73 31.14
C LYS A 106 28.22 33.18 31.67
N ALA A 107 29.02 32.51 30.84
CA ALA A 107 30.31 31.97 31.21
C ALA A 107 31.34 33.10 31.34
N LYS A 108 31.81 33.36 32.57
CA LYS A 108 32.77 34.44 32.86
C LYS A 108 34.20 33.95 32.92
N THR A 109 34.42 32.74 33.42
CA THR A 109 35.75 32.14 33.54
C THR A 109 36.08 31.25 32.35
N ASP A 110 37.35 30.97 32.10
CA ASP A 110 37.75 30.10 30.99
C ASP A 110 37.30 28.66 31.19
N THR A 111 37.28 28.17 32.45
CA THR A 111 36.67 26.89 32.81
C THR A 111 35.20 26.83 32.43
N GLN A 112 34.44 27.89 32.71
CA GLN A 112 33.03 27.98 32.34
C GLN A 112 32.85 28.00 30.82
N LYS A 113 33.66 28.78 30.09
CA LYS A 113 33.59 28.83 28.62
C LYS A 113 33.89 27.46 28.00
N LEU A 114 34.92 26.76 28.50
CA LEU A 114 35.25 25.41 28.07
C LEU A 114 34.08 24.44 28.30
N ALA A 115 33.42 24.52 29.46
CA ALA A 115 32.24 23.69 29.73
C ALA A 115 31.06 23.99 28.79
N VAL A 116 30.85 25.26 28.41
CA VAL A 116 29.84 25.63 27.39
C VAL A 116 30.18 24.99 26.04
N GLU A 117 31.44 24.99 25.62
CA GLU A 117 31.86 24.33 24.36
C GLU A 117 31.63 22.82 24.40
N VAL A 118 31.96 22.16 25.51
CA VAL A 118 31.70 20.72 25.71
C VAL A 118 30.18 20.43 25.65
N TYR A 119 29.36 21.28 26.27
CA TYR A 119 27.91 21.17 26.21
C TYR A 119 27.38 21.36 24.77
N LYS A 120 27.84 22.39 24.05
CA LYS A 120 27.48 22.64 22.64
C LYS A 120 27.76 21.41 21.78
N LYS A 121 28.95 20.83 21.91
CA LYS A 121 29.36 19.62 21.20
C LYS A 121 28.45 18.44 21.54
N SER A 122 28.28 18.13 22.82
CA SER A 122 27.47 17.00 23.29
C SER A 122 26.02 17.08 22.82
N MET A 123 25.43 18.28 22.88
CA MET A 123 24.06 18.52 22.41
C MET A 123 23.94 18.37 20.88
N THR A 124 24.94 18.83 20.13
CA THR A 124 24.97 18.71 18.67
C THR A 124 25.10 17.25 18.24
N GLU A 125 25.97 16.49 18.90
CA GLU A 125 26.12 15.05 18.69
C GLU A 125 24.84 14.29 19.04
N ALA A 126 24.19 14.59 20.17
CA ALA A 126 22.91 13.97 20.54
C ALA A 126 21.82 14.23 19.48
N VAL A 127 21.71 15.47 18.97
CA VAL A 127 20.75 15.82 17.92
C VAL A 127 21.07 15.06 16.63
N ALA A 128 22.34 15.01 16.22
CA ALA A 128 22.77 14.30 15.02
C ALA A 128 22.43 12.80 15.11
N THR A 129 22.77 12.15 16.22
CA THR A 129 22.46 10.73 16.48
C THR A 129 20.96 10.45 16.41
N ARG A 130 20.14 11.28 17.06
CA ARG A 130 18.67 11.14 17.00
C ARG A 130 18.14 11.28 15.57
N ARG A 131 18.62 12.27 14.82
CA ARG A 131 18.19 12.51 13.43
C ARG A 131 18.53 11.33 12.55
N THR A 132 19.76 10.84 12.62
CA THR A 132 20.23 9.67 11.86
C THR A 132 19.39 8.43 12.17
N ALA A 133 19.10 8.16 13.44
CA ALA A 133 18.28 7.03 13.85
C ALA A 133 16.84 7.13 13.31
N VAL A 134 16.21 8.31 13.42
CA VAL A 134 14.84 8.56 12.91
C VAL A 134 14.80 8.48 11.38
N ASP A 135 15.78 9.03 10.68
CA ASP A 135 15.83 8.99 9.22
C ASP A 135 16.06 7.58 8.70
N THR A 136 16.95 6.82 9.33
CA THR A 136 17.17 5.40 9.03
C THR A 136 15.89 4.60 9.21
N ALA A 137 15.23 4.71 10.38
CA ALA A 137 13.97 4.01 10.65
C ALA A 137 12.84 4.44 9.69
N THR A 138 12.81 5.70 9.27
CA THR A 138 11.84 6.19 8.27
C THR A 138 12.13 5.56 6.90
N LYS A 139 13.39 5.55 6.45
CA LYS A 139 13.79 4.96 5.19
C LYS A 139 13.48 3.45 5.16
N THR A 140 13.89 2.71 6.18
CA THR A 140 13.60 1.27 6.30
C THR A 140 12.10 0.99 6.24
N TYR A 141 11.28 1.80 6.91
CA TYR A 141 9.82 1.68 6.85
C TYR A 141 9.29 1.89 5.43
N ARG A 142 9.72 2.95 4.73
CA ARG A 142 9.28 3.27 3.37
C ARG A 142 9.68 2.20 2.37
N ASP A 143 10.95 1.77 2.41
CA ASP A 143 11.47 0.72 1.54
C ASP A 143 10.66 -0.58 1.72
N ALA A 144 10.38 -0.97 2.97
CA ALA A 144 9.57 -2.15 3.25
C ALA A 144 8.11 -2.01 2.78
N VAL A 145 7.52 -0.80 2.86
CA VAL A 145 6.19 -0.54 2.31
C VAL A 145 6.17 -0.69 0.79
N VAL A 146 7.18 -0.18 0.08
CA VAL A 146 7.32 -0.34 -1.38
C VAL A 146 7.42 -1.82 -1.75
N VAL A 147 8.24 -2.59 -1.05
CA VAL A 147 8.34 -4.05 -1.26
C VAL A 147 6.98 -4.73 -1.09
N LEU A 148 6.24 -4.42 -0.01
CA LEU A 148 4.90 -4.98 0.21
C LEU A 148 3.91 -4.61 -0.90
N MET A 149 3.99 -3.38 -1.43
CA MET A 149 3.17 -2.92 -2.55
C MET A 149 3.51 -3.63 -3.85
N ASN A 150 4.79 -3.84 -4.15
CA ASN A 150 5.22 -4.55 -5.34
C ASN A 150 4.78 -6.01 -5.30
N THR A 151 4.98 -6.70 -4.18
CA THR A 151 4.47 -8.07 -4.00
C THR A 151 2.96 -8.12 -4.22
N LYS A 152 2.21 -7.12 -3.71
CA LYS A 152 0.77 -7.01 -3.96
C LYS A 152 0.44 -6.96 -5.44
N SER A 153 1.14 -6.09 -6.17
CA SER A 153 0.87 -5.87 -7.59
C SER A 153 1.12 -7.16 -8.37
N THR A 154 2.26 -7.82 -8.13
CA THR A 154 2.62 -9.11 -8.75
C THR A 154 1.62 -10.23 -8.45
N ASP A 155 1.16 -10.35 -7.20
CA ASP A 155 0.17 -11.38 -6.83
C ASP A 155 -1.17 -11.15 -7.56
N ILE A 156 -1.62 -9.89 -7.63
CA ILE A 156 -2.85 -9.53 -8.33
C ILE A 156 -2.69 -9.77 -9.84
N ASP A 157 -1.55 -9.41 -10.43
CA ASP A 157 -1.28 -9.65 -11.85
C ASP A 157 -1.30 -11.15 -12.17
N THR A 158 -0.70 -11.98 -11.31
CA THR A 158 -0.75 -13.44 -11.42
C THR A 158 -2.19 -13.97 -11.37
N ALA A 159 -3.00 -13.45 -10.46
CA ALA A 159 -4.42 -13.81 -10.35
C ALA A 159 -5.23 -13.38 -11.59
N ILE A 160 -4.92 -12.21 -12.17
CA ILE A 160 -5.54 -11.73 -13.41
C ILE A 160 -5.16 -12.61 -14.61
N VAL A 161 -3.89 -12.99 -14.74
CA VAL A 161 -3.44 -13.93 -15.78
C VAL A 161 -4.18 -15.27 -15.66
N THR A 162 -4.30 -15.79 -14.44
CA THR A 162 -5.05 -17.02 -14.17
C THR A 162 -6.53 -16.89 -14.56
N PHE A 163 -7.15 -15.76 -14.23
CA PHE A 163 -8.52 -15.45 -14.66
C PHE A 163 -8.65 -15.43 -16.18
N LYS A 164 -7.74 -14.74 -16.90
CA LYS A 164 -7.73 -14.65 -18.37
C LYS A 164 -7.59 -16.01 -19.04
N ASN A 165 -6.69 -16.85 -18.54
CA ASN A 165 -6.52 -18.21 -19.03
C ASN A 165 -7.80 -19.04 -18.84
N THR A 166 -8.48 -18.87 -17.71
CA THR A 166 -9.75 -19.56 -17.44
C THR A 166 -10.86 -19.09 -18.38
N VAL A 167 -10.97 -17.78 -18.63
CA VAL A 167 -11.93 -17.21 -19.58
C VAL A 167 -11.67 -17.68 -21.01
N THR A 168 -10.40 -17.74 -21.41
CA THR A 168 -9.97 -18.22 -22.73
C THR A 168 -10.38 -19.68 -22.94
N LYS A 169 -10.04 -20.56 -21.98
CA LYS A 169 -10.45 -21.97 -22.01
C LYS A 169 -11.96 -22.16 -22.03
N ALA A 170 -12.70 -21.38 -21.23
CA ALA A 170 -14.17 -21.43 -21.23
C ALA A 170 -14.74 -21.00 -22.60
N THR A 171 -14.09 -20.03 -23.25
CA THR A 171 -14.48 -19.54 -24.57
C THR A 171 -14.21 -20.57 -25.67
N GLU A 172 -13.03 -21.17 -25.67
CA GLU A 172 -12.65 -22.26 -26.60
C GLU A 172 -13.59 -23.46 -26.46
N LYS A 173 -13.91 -23.84 -25.22
CA LYS A 173 -14.88 -24.92 -24.95
C LYS A 173 -16.27 -24.58 -25.50
N ALA A 174 -16.79 -23.38 -25.21
CA ALA A 174 -18.10 -22.97 -25.69
C ALA A 174 -18.19 -22.90 -27.22
N ASN A 175 -17.12 -22.43 -27.89
CA ASN A 175 -17.03 -22.47 -29.36
C ASN A 175 -17.10 -23.90 -29.88
N THR A 176 -16.34 -24.81 -29.29
CA THR A 176 -16.30 -26.23 -29.66
C THR A 176 -17.66 -26.89 -29.47
N ASP A 177 -18.31 -26.66 -28.33
CA ASP A 177 -19.62 -27.23 -28.02
C ASP A 177 -20.71 -26.68 -28.96
N CYS A 178 -20.66 -25.39 -29.29
CA CYS A 178 -21.58 -24.79 -30.26
C CYS A 178 -21.37 -25.36 -31.67
N ALA A 179 -20.12 -25.60 -32.10
CA ALA A 179 -19.81 -26.25 -33.38
C ALA A 179 -20.29 -27.71 -33.42
N ASN A 180 -20.17 -28.42 -32.29
CA ASN A 180 -20.65 -29.79 -32.10
C ASN A 180 -22.16 -29.90 -31.87
N LYS A 181 -22.91 -28.80 -32.03
CA LYS A 181 -24.38 -28.72 -31.86
C LYS A 181 -24.87 -29.18 -30.48
N VAL A 182 -24.04 -29.03 -29.44
CA VAL A 182 -24.48 -29.21 -28.05
C VAL A 182 -25.62 -28.23 -27.77
N ALA A 183 -26.62 -28.67 -27.00
CA ALA A 183 -27.78 -27.85 -26.68
C ALA A 183 -27.35 -26.50 -26.07
N SER A 184 -27.79 -25.40 -26.67
CA SER A 184 -27.29 -24.06 -26.30
C SER A 184 -27.54 -23.67 -24.84
N LYS A 185 -28.55 -24.26 -24.19
CA LYS A 185 -28.79 -24.09 -22.75
C LYS A 185 -27.64 -24.71 -21.94
N THR A 186 -27.19 -25.90 -22.30
CA THR A 186 -26.04 -26.59 -21.67
C THR A 186 -24.77 -25.76 -21.84
N VAL A 187 -24.46 -25.33 -23.08
CA VAL A 187 -23.27 -24.50 -23.34
C VAL A 187 -23.29 -23.21 -22.52
N SER A 188 -24.46 -22.54 -22.46
CA SER A 188 -24.62 -21.31 -21.68
C SER A 188 -24.43 -21.53 -20.18
N THR A 189 -25.01 -22.60 -19.61
CA THR A 189 -24.90 -22.93 -18.19
C THR A 189 -23.44 -23.22 -17.82
N GLU A 190 -22.74 -24.04 -18.60
CA GLU A 190 -21.35 -24.41 -18.35
C GLU A 190 -20.41 -23.22 -18.47
N PHE A 191 -20.56 -22.42 -19.54
CA PHE A 191 -19.78 -21.19 -19.73
C PHE A 191 -19.98 -20.22 -18.56
N ASN A 192 -21.23 -19.91 -18.21
CA ASN A 192 -21.53 -18.99 -17.11
C ASN A 192 -21.00 -19.50 -15.77
N LYS A 193 -21.07 -20.81 -15.51
CA LYS A 193 -20.47 -21.43 -14.33
C LYS A 193 -18.96 -21.24 -14.31
N ALA A 194 -18.26 -21.53 -15.41
CA ALA A 194 -16.82 -21.36 -15.50
C ALA A 194 -16.39 -19.90 -15.25
N ILE A 195 -17.11 -18.93 -15.83
CA ILE A 195 -16.84 -17.51 -15.60
C ILE A 195 -17.12 -17.10 -14.15
N LYS A 196 -18.21 -17.61 -13.54
CA LYS A 196 -18.54 -17.35 -12.13
C LYS A 196 -17.44 -17.89 -11.21
N ASP A 197 -17.02 -19.12 -11.42
CA ASP A 197 -15.99 -19.77 -10.61
C ASP A 197 -14.65 -19.03 -10.74
N ALA A 198 -14.29 -18.60 -11.95
CA ALA A 198 -13.11 -17.77 -12.20
C ALA A 198 -13.18 -16.42 -11.46
N ARG A 199 -14.34 -15.75 -11.44
CA ARG A 199 -14.54 -14.50 -10.70
C ARG A 199 -14.42 -14.69 -9.20
N VAL A 200 -14.95 -15.80 -8.67
CA VAL A 200 -14.82 -16.17 -7.25
C VAL A 200 -13.36 -16.41 -6.91
N ALA A 201 -12.63 -17.16 -7.73
CA ALA A 201 -11.20 -17.40 -7.55
C ALA A 201 -10.40 -16.09 -7.53
N LEU A 202 -10.60 -15.20 -8.52
CA LEU A 202 -9.95 -13.89 -8.57
C LEU A 202 -10.29 -13.02 -7.34
N THR A 203 -11.54 -13.06 -6.89
CA THR A 203 -11.98 -12.30 -5.70
C THR A 203 -11.33 -12.86 -4.44
N ASN A 204 -11.23 -14.18 -4.31
CA ASN A 204 -10.58 -14.82 -3.18
C ASN A 204 -9.08 -14.49 -3.18
N SER A 205 -8.38 -14.60 -4.31
CA SER A 205 -6.98 -14.18 -4.43
C SER A 205 -6.75 -12.73 -4.01
N LYS A 206 -7.70 -11.83 -4.29
CA LYS A 206 -7.65 -10.43 -3.82
C LYS A 206 -7.89 -10.28 -2.31
N LYS A 207 -8.74 -11.13 -1.71
CA LYS A 207 -9.10 -11.10 -0.27
C LYS A 207 -8.02 -11.73 0.61
N THR A 208 -7.39 -12.82 0.17
CA THR A 208 -6.31 -13.48 0.90
C THR A 208 -5.10 -12.56 1.08
N PHE A 209 -5.05 -11.45 0.33
CA PHE A 209 -4.12 -10.35 0.54
C PHE A 209 -4.50 -9.46 1.73
N ALA A 210 -4.67 -10.06 2.92
CA ALA A 210 -4.98 -9.34 4.15
C ALA A 210 -3.69 -8.85 4.84
N LYS A 211 -2.88 -8.04 4.15
CA LYS A 211 -1.58 -7.53 4.67
C LYS A 211 -1.68 -6.46 5.77
N THR A 212 -2.78 -6.45 6.51
CA THR A 212 -2.96 -5.53 7.63
C THR A 212 -1.99 -5.85 8.78
N THR A 213 -1.60 -7.11 8.93
CA THR A 213 -0.68 -7.55 9.98
C THR A 213 0.75 -7.13 9.67
N GLU A 214 1.23 -7.32 8.44
CA GLU A 214 2.57 -6.92 8.01
C GLU A 214 2.73 -5.40 8.06
N MET A 215 1.73 -4.64 7.60
CA MET A 215 1.75 -3.19 7.71
C MET A 215 1.77 -2.72 9.18
N LYS A 216 1.00 -3.37 10.07
CA LYS A 216 1.03 -3.10 11.51
C LYS A 216 2.40 -3.42 12.10
N ALA A 217 3.02 -4.53 11.71
CA ALA A 217 4.36 -4.92 12.14
C ALA A 217 5.40 -3.89 11.72
N LEU A 218 5.42 -3.49 10.44
CA LEU A 218 6.34 -2.44 9.95
C LEU A 218 6.17 -1.12 10.72
N LYS A 219 4.93 -0.72 10.99
CA LYS A 219 4.64 0.47 11.78
C LYS A 219 5.16 0.33 13.21
N SER A 220 4.92 -0.82 13.86
CA SER A 220 5.38 -1.09 15.22
C SER A 220 6.91 -1.04 15.32
N THR A 221 7.62 -1.62 14.36
CA THR A 221 9.09 -1.57 14.27
C THR A 221 9.60 -0.14 14.17
N ARG A 222 9.02 0.66 13.27
CA ARG A 222 9.38 2.08 13.13
C ARG A 222 9.10 2.87 14.42
N ASP A 223 7.91 2.69 15.00
CA ASP A 223 7.51 3.42 16.21
C ASP A 223 8.39 3.04 17.41
N THR A 224 8.84 1.79 17.50
CA THR A 224 9.81 1.32 18.49
C THR A 224 11.18 1.98 18.29
N ALA A 225 11.67 2.04 17.05
CA ALA A 225 12.92 2.72 16.74
C ALA A 225 12.87 4.22 17.07
N PHE A 226 11.72 4.88 16.82
CA PHE A 226 11.52 6.29 17.17
C PHE A 226 11.55 6.50 18.68
N LYS A 227 10.85 5.66 19.46
CA LYS A 227 10.86 5.72 20.92
C LYS A 227 12.28 5.52 21.47
N LYS A 228 13.03 4.58 20.92
CA LYS A 228 14.43 4.36 21.30
C LYS A 228 15.27 5.61 21.03
N ALA A 229 15.21 6.16 19.82
CA ALA A 229 15.96 7.36 19.45
C ALA A 229 15.60 8.57 20.33
N GLU A 230 14.35 8.70 20.74
CA GLU A 230 13.91 9.74 21.69
C GLU A 230 14.45 9.50 23.11
N SER A 231 14.42 8.26 23.60
CA SER A 231 14.97 7.91 24.92
C SER A 231 16.49 8.14 24.97
N ASP A 232 17.22 7.69 23.95
CA ASP A 232 18.67 7.88 23.86
C ASP A 232 19.01 9.38 23.83
N PHE A 233 18.27 10.16 23.04
CA PHE A 233 18.42 11.61 22.99
C PHE A 233 18.15 12.27 24.34
N LYS A 234 17.07 11.90 25.02
CA LYS A 234 16.74 12.44 26.34
C LYS A 234 17.88 12.18 27.31
N SER A 235 18.34 10.94 27.42
CA SER A 235 19.46 10.55 28.28
C SER A 235 20.73 11.38 27.98
N ALA A 236 21.13 11.48 26.70
CA ALA A 236 22.30 12.25 26.29
C ALA A 236 22.18 13.75 26.63
N THR A 237 21.01 14.35 26.37
CA THR A 237 20.82 15.79 26.66
C THR A 237 20.69 16.09 28.15
N ASP A 238 20.12 15.19 28.94
CA ASP A 238 20.02 15.35 30.40
C ASP A 238 21.40 15.27 31.04
N LYS A 239 22.25 14.32 30.59
CA LYS A 239 23.66 14.27 30.99
C LYS A 239 24.40 15.55 30.64
N ALA A 240 24.32 16.01 29.39
CA ALA A 240 25.01 17.23 28.95
C ALA A 240 24.59 18.46 29.78
N ARG A 241 23.31 18.59 30.10
CA ARG A 241 22.81 19.68 30.95
C ARG A 241 23.34 19.58 32.38
N ALA A 242 23.36 18.39 32.96
CA ALA A 242 23.88 18.17 34.31
C ALA A 242 25.36 18.53 34.39
N ASP A 243 26.16 18.09 33.41
CA ASP A 243 27.59 18.39 33.32
C ASP A 243 27.84 19.90 33.20
N LEU A 244 27.06 20.60 32.36
CA LEU A 244 27.13 22.06 32.26
C LEU A 244 26.76 22.74 33.59
N LEU A 245 25.66 22.34 34.23
CA LEU A 245 25.21 22.94 35.48
C LEU A 245 26.24 22.81 36.61
N MET A 246 26.95 21.67 36.67
CA MET A 246 28.03 21.48 37.65
C MET A 246 29.19 22.44 37.39
N ALA A 247 29.57 22.65 36.14
CA ALA A 247 30.69 23.52 35.76
C ALA A 247 30.35 25.02 35.79
N MET A 248 29.07 25.39 35.88
CA MET A 248 28.59 26.77 35.98
C MET A 248 28.44 27.25 37.43
N LYS A 249 28.59 26.37 38.43
CA LYS A 249 28.67 26.74 39.84
C LYS A 249 30.02 27.34 40.16
#